data_AF-A0A640S760-F1
#
_entry.id   AF-A0A640S760-F1
#
_cell.length_a   1.000
_cell.length_b   1.000
_cell.length_c   1.000
_cell.angle_alpha   90.00
_cell.angle_beta   90.00
_cell.angle_gamma   90.00
#
_symmetry.space_group_name_H-M   'P 1'
#
loop_
_entity.id
_entity.type
_entity.pdbx_description
1 polymer ?
#
loop_
_entity_poly.entity_id
_entity_poly.type
_entity_poly.pdbx_seq_one_letter_code
_entity_poly.pdbx_strand_id
1 'polypeptide(L)' 'MTDRTYRVTEIVGTSQESVDAAIRNGIKRASQTLRNLDWFEISQVRGHIVDGEIDHYQVGLKVGFRLEDAD' A
#
# COMPACT_ATOMS: atom_id res chain seq x y z
N MET A 1 -25.28 9.78 13.49
CA MET A 1 -24.20 9.30 12.59
C MET A 1 -22.93 9.38 13.40
N THR A 2 -22.26 8.26 13.65
CA THR A 2 -21.00 8.29 14.40
C THR A 2 -19.93 8.85 13.47
N ASP A 3 -19.32 9.97 13.84
CA ASP A 3 -18.24 10.57 13.07
C ASP A 3 -17.04 9.60 13.11
N ARG A 4 -16.67 9.07 11.94
CA ARG A 4 -15.57 8.11 11.82
C ARG A 4 -14.26 8.85 11.57
N THR A 5 -13.24 8.54 12.36
CA THR A 5 -11.89 9.04 12.13
C THR A 5 -11.07 7.99 11.37
N TYR A 6 -10.33 8.45 10.38
CA TYR A 6 -9.47 7.61 9.55
C TYR A 6 -8.02 8.03 9.68
N ARG A 7 -7.12 7.06 9.61
CA ARG A 7 -5.69 7.30 9.45
C ARG A 7 -5.26 6.87 8.06
N VAL A 8 -4.45 7.71 7.43
CA VAL A 8 -3.78 7.40 6.17
C VAL A 8 -2.29 7.24 6.46
N THR A 9 -1.70 6.15 5.98
CA THR A 9 -0.26 5.90 6.06
C THR A 9 0.30 5.57 4.69
N GLU A 10 1.59 5.83 4.48
CA GLU A 10 2.27 5.53 3.21
C GLU A 10 3.14 4.29 3.34
N ILE A 11 3.06 3.43 2.34
CA ILE A 11 3.89 2.23 2.19
C ILE A 11 4.38 2.12 0.74
N VAL A 12 5.41 1.33 0.50
CA VAL A 12 5.85 0.97 -0.85
C VAL A 12 5.74 -0.54 -1.02
N GLY A 13 4.86 -0.98 -1.91
CA GLY A 13 4.76 -2.38 -2.33
C GLY A 13 5.77 -2.67 -3.45
N THR A 14 6.32 -3.88 -3.48
CA THR A 14 7.30 -4.28 -4.51
C THR A 14 6.96 -5.65 -5.12
N SER A 15 7.35 -5.85 -6.38
CA SER A 15 7.28 -7.14 -7.07
C SER A 15 8.19 -7.15 -8.29
N GLN A 16 8.76 -8.30 -8.64
CA GLN A 16 9.46 -8.51 -9.92
C GLN A 16 8.48 -8.69 -11.10
N GLU A 17 7.22 -9.02 -10.82
CA GLU A 17 6.28 -9.47 -11.85
C GLU A 17 5.51 -8.31 -12.51
N SER A 18 4.92 -7.43 -11.70
CA SER A 18 4.08 -6.34 -12.21
C SER A 18 3.74 -5.30 -11.14
N VAL A 19 3.20 -4.18 -11.59
CA VAL A 19 2.59 -3.13 -10.74
C VAL A 19 1.43 -3.70 -9.91
N ASP A 20 0.54 -4.51 -10.49
CA ASP A 20 -0.60 -5.11 -9.76
C ASP A 20 -0.12 -6.05 -8.64
N ALA A 21 0.89 -6.89 -8.93
CA ALA A 21 1.50 -7.75 -7.93
C ALA A 21 2.15 -6.94 -6.80
N ALA A 22 2.85 -5.84 -7.13
CA ALA A 22 3.44 -4.94 -6.14
C ALA A 22 2.37 -4.30 -5.23
N ILE A 23 1.23 -3.88 -5.79
CA ILE A 23 0.09 -3.34 -5.03
C ILE A 23 -0.43 -4.40 -4.06
N ARG A 24 -0.74 -5.61 -4.56
CA ARG A 24 -1.27 -6.71 -3.74
C ARG A 24 -0.31 -7.08 -2.62
N ASN A 25 0.99 -7.13 -2.89
CA ASN A 25 2.02 -7.40 -1.88
C ASN A 25 2.02 -6.35 -0.77
N GLY A 26 1.98 -5.06 -1.13
CA GLY A 26 1.90 -3.95 -0.18
C GLY A 26 0.67 -4.04 0.72
N ILE A 27 -0.52 -4.22 0.13
CA ILE A 27 -1.79 -4.33 0.88
C ILE A 27 -1.80 -5.58 1.77
N LYS A 28 -1.33 -6.73 1.27
CA LYS A 28 -1.24 -7.97 2.05
C LYS A 28 -0.29 -7.81 3.24
N ARG A 29 0.82 -7.09 3.09
CA ARG A 29 1.73 -6.82 4.21
C ARG A 29 1.13 -5.83 5.21
N ALA A 30 0.44 -4.80 4.74
CA ALA A 30 -0.23 -3.82 5.59
C ALA A 30 -1.33 -4.45 6.45
N SER A 31 -2.14 -5.34 5.88
CA SER A 31 -3.26 -5.99 6.58
C SER A 31 -2.84 -6.91 7.74
N GLN A 32 -1.57 -7.29 7.81
CA GLN A 32 -1.03 -8.08 8.92
C GLN A 32 -0.90 -7.25 10.21
N THR A 33 -0.78 -5.93 10.10
CA THR A 33 -0.53 -5.03 11.24
C THR A 33 -1.59 -3.96 11.40
N LEU A 34 -2.30 -3.61 10.33
CA LEU A 34 -3.35 -2.60 10.31
C LEU A 34 -4.71 -3.28 10.15
N ARG A 35 -5.63 -2.99 11.06
CA ARG A 35 -7.02 -3.45 10.99
C ARG A 35 -7.87 -2.43 10.24
N ASN A 36 -9.05 -2.84 9.78
CA ASN A 36 -10.04 -1.97 9.16
C ASN A 36 -9.50 -1.19 7.94
N LEU A 37 -8.68 -1.85 7.10
CA LEU A 37 -8.26 -1.29 5.81
C LEU A 37 -9.48 -1.11 4.92
N ASP A 38 -9.69 0.11 4.44
CA ASP A 38 -10.87 0.44 3.62
C ASP A 38 -10.47 0.79 2.18
N TRP A 39 -9.42 1.59 1.98
CA TRP A 39 -8.99 2.00 0.64
C TRP A 39 -7.47 2.16 0.52
N PHE A 40 -7.03 2.24 -0.74
CA PHE A 40 -5.69 2.68 -1.09
C PHE A 40 -5.70 3.65 -2.27
N GLU A 41 -4.65 4.43 -2.39
CA GLU A 41 -4.39 5.35 -3.50
C GLU A 41 -2.95 5.16 -3.96
N ILE A 42 -2.74 5.02 -5.27
CA ILE A 42 -1.39 4.97 -5.85
C ILE A 42 -0.83 6.39 -5.89
N SER A 43 0.24 6.62 -5.13
CA SER A 43 0.94 7.91 -5.09
C SER A 43 2.05 8.03 -6.15
N GLN A 44 2.73 6.91 -6.44
CA GLN A 44 3.80 6.84 -7.44
C GLN A 44 4.02 5.40 -7.90
N VAL A 45 4.43 5.26 -9.15
CA VAL A 45 4.91 3.99 -9.73
C VAL A 45 6.35 4.21 -10.18
N ARG A 46 7.25 3.37 -9.67
CA ARG A 46 8.69 3.40 -9.94
C ARG A 46 9.18 1.98 -10.24
N GLY A 47 10.41 1.86 -10.70
CA GLY A 47 11.07 0.58 -10.91
C GLY A 47 12.57 0.67 -10.68
N HIS A 48 13.15 -0.43 -10.20
CA HIS A 48 14.59 -0.64 -10.18
C HIS A 48 15.02 -1.22 -11.54
N ILE A 49 16.07 -0.66 -12.14
CA ILE A 49 16.57 -1.07 -13.45
C ILE A 49 17.94 -1.72 -13.27
N VAL A 50 18.11 -2.93 -13.80
CA VAL A 50 19.37 -3.68 -13.81
C VAL A 50 19.61 -4.18 -15.23
N ASP A 51 20.80 -3.93 -15.76
CA ASP A 51 21.21 -4.37 -17.11
C ASP A 51 20.24 -3.98 -18.24
N GLY A 52 19.57 -2.83 -18.10
CA GLY A 52 18.61 -2.31 -19.07
C GLY A 52 17.19 -2.88 -18.95
N GLU A 53 16.97 -3.81 -18.03
CA GLU A 53 15.68 -4.44 -17.76
C GLU A 53 15.10 -4.00 -16.42
N ILE A 54 13.78 -4.12 -16.27
CA ILE A 54 13.10 -3.86 -14.99
C ILE A 54 13.33 -5.06 -14.08
N ASP A 55 14.02 -4.84 -12.96
CA ASP A 55 14.27 -5.86 -11.95
C ASP A 55 13.10 -5.93 -10.94
N HIS A 56 12.69 -4.78 -10.38
CA HIS A 56 11.52 -4.73 -9.49
C HIS A 56 10.66 -3.50 -9.73
N TYR A 57 9.36 -3.70 -9.80
CA TYR A 57 8.36 -2.64 -9.65
C TYR A 57 8.26 -2.20 -8.19
N GLN A 58 8.11 -0.90 -7.99
CA GLN A 58 7.96 -0.25 -6.70
C GLN A 58 6.74 0.68 -6.77
N VAL A 59 5.72 0.41 -5.98
CA VAL A 59 4.46 1.17 -6.02
C VAL A 59 4.23 1.81 -4.66
N GLY A 60 4.33 3.13 -4.61
CA GLY A 60 4.00 3.90 -3.42
C GLY A 60 2.49 3.99 -3.25
N LEU A 61 1.99 3.58 -2.09
CA LEU A 61 0.58 3.52 -1.76
C LEU A 61 0.30 4.35 -0.51
N LYS A 62 -0.72 5.22 -0.59
CA LYS A 62 -1.41 5.70 0.60
C LYS A 62 -2.49 4.69 0.95
N VAL A 63 -2.54 4.24 2.19
CA VAL A 63 -3.51 3.25 2.68
C VAL A 63 -4.33 3.89 3.79
N GLY A 64 -5.63 3.96 3.57
CA GLY A 64 -6.61 4.48 4.52
C GLY A 64 -7.27 3.38 5.31
N PHE A 65 -7.31 3.54 6.63
CA PHE A 65 -7.97 2.61 7.53
C PHE A 65 -8.65 3.34 8.68
N ARG A 66 -9.76 2.77 9.14
CA ARG A 66 -10.55 3.36 10.23
C ARG A 66 -9.81 3.17 11.55
N LEU A 67 -9.70 4.24 12.33
CA LEU A 67 -9.20 4.14 13.69
C LEU A 67 -10.26 3.46 14.57
N GLU A 68 -9.80 2.57 15.45
CA GLU A 68 -10.64 2.05 16.52
C GLU A 68 -10.85 3.15 17.55
N ASP A 69 -12.04 3.21 18.12
CA ASP A 69 -12.31 4.11 19.24
C ASP A 69 -11.40 3.67 20.40
N ALA A 70 -10.74 4.64 21.05
CA ALA A 70 -10.02 4.35 22.27
C ALA A 70 -11.06 4.15 23.38
N ASP A 71 -11.17 2.93 23.89
CA ASP A 71 -11.91 2.64 25.13
C ASP A 71 -11.33 3.45 26.31
#